data_AF-A0AB34QQF0-F1
#
_entry.id   AF-A0AB34QQF0-F1
#
_cell.length_a   1.000
_cell.length_b   1.000
_cell.length_c   1.000
_cell.angle_alpha   90.00
_cell.angle_beta   90.00
_cell.angle_gamma   90.00
#
_symmetry.space_group_name_H-M   'P 1'
#
loop_
_entity.id
_entity.type
_entity.pdbx_description
1 polymer ?
#
loop_
_entity_poly.entity_id
_entity_poly.type
_entity_poly.pdbx_seq_one_letter_code
_entity_poly.pdbx_strand_id
1 'polypeptide(L)'
;MDAASVKMVNRGLFLNISSNAIGVLSKESAERILKRKDTNEIHQLMYVPIENYDDLKWLIQSIHQIIMDEKDVHVVLELADLLYFFVVPFYKKELVSRGELSYLMNDMLFILDLWTNQDLIEIVDAIQFELKRVERKGL
;
A
#
# COMPACT_ATOMS: atom_id res chain seq x y z
N MET A 1 -22.06 38.94 -14.29
CA MET A 1 -22.43 38.17 -13.09
C MET A 1 -23.05 36.88 -13.60
N ASP A 2 -22.49 35.69 -13.43
CA ASP A 2 -21.27 35.28 -12.76
C ASP A 2 -20.63 34.15 -13.58
N ALA A 3 -19.34 34.32 -13.84
CA ALA A 3 -18.51 33.22 -14.30
C ALA A 3 -18.39 32.23 -13.14
N ALA A 4 -19.06 31.09 -13.24
CA ALA A 4 -18.82 29.96 -12.35
C ALA A 4 -17.39 29.46 -12.61
N SER A 5 -16.47 30.07 -11.88
CA SER A 5 -15.07 29.68 -11.81
C SER A 5 -15.04 28.25 -11.29
N VAL A 6 -14.88 27.28 -12.19
CA VAL A 6 -14.54 25.90 -11.84
C VAL A 6 -13.20 25.98 -11.13
N LYS A 7 -13.27 26.04 -9.80
CA LYS A 7 -12.10 26.07 -8.93
C LYS A 7 -11.39 24.73 -9.14
N MET A 8 -10.29 24.78 -9.87
CA MET A 8 -9.36 23.69 -10.07
C MET A 8 -9.00 23.14 -8.68
N VAL A 9 -9.60 22.01 -8.31
CA VAL A 9 -9.17 21.25 -7.15
C VAL A 9 -7.79 20.73 -7.53
N ASN A 10 -6.76 21.17 -6.82
CA ASN A 10 -5.45 20.52 -6.85
C ASN A 10 -5.66 19.06 -6.46
N ARG A 11 -5.84 18.20 -7.46
CA ARG A 11 -6.00 16.75 -7.32
C ARG A 11 -4.64 16.16 -6.98
N GLY A 12 -4.26 16.23 -5.69
CA GLY A 12 -3.33 15.26 -5.13
C GLY A 12 -3.95 13.87 -5.29
N LEU A 13 -3.17 12.90 -5.78
CA LEU A 13 -3.59 11.54 -6.13
C LEU A 13 -4.08 10.67 -4.94
N PHE A 14 -4.26 11.25 -3.75
CA PHE A 14 -4.47 10.53 -2.50
C PHE A 14 -5.94 10.45 -2.10
N LEU A 15 -6.86 10.05 -2.98
CA LEU A 15 -8.22 9.74 -2.53
C LEU A 15 -8.70 8.47 -3.20
N ASN A 16 -8.46 7.34 -2.54
CA ASN A 16 -9.08 6.08 -2.93
C ASN A 16 -10.40 5.86 -2.16
N ILE A 17 -10.44 6.23 -0.87
CA ILE A 17 -11.63 6.21 -0.02
C ILE A 17 -11.56 7.39 0.96
N SER A 18 -12.63 8.19 1.07
CA SER A 18 -12.70 9.30 2.03
C SER A 18 -13.04 8.80 3.43
N SER A 19 -12.46 9.40 4.47
CA SER A 19 -12.78 9.13 5.88
C SER A 19 -14.27 9.28 6.24
N ASN A 20 -15.02 10.07 5.47
CA ASN A 20 -16.45 10.26 5.65
C ASN A 20 -17.32 9.23 4.91
N ALA A 21 -16.72 8.28 4.19
CA ALA A 21 -17.48 7.23 3.50
C ALA A 21 -17.99 6.18 4.49
N ILE A 22 -19.17 5.63 4.20
CA ILE A 22 -19.77 4.57 5.02
C ILE A 22 -18.95 3.29 4.84
N GLY A 23 -18.60 2.61 5.95
CA GLY A 23 -17.85 1.36 5.92
C GLY A 23 -16.32 1.51 5.93
N VAL A 24 -15.82 2.72 6.19
CA VAL A 24 -14.39 3.01 6.28
C VAL A 24 -13.79 2.45 7.56
N LEU A 25 -12.59 1.88 7.45
CA LEU A 25 -11.83 1.39 8.59
C LEU A 25 -11.08 2.56 9.25
N SER A 26 -11.34 2.84 10.53
CA SER A 26 -10.59 3.86 11.25
C SER A 26 -9.11 3.48 11.38
N LYS A 27 -8.22 4.49 11.44
CA LYS A 27 -6.79 4.27 11.65
C LYS A 27 -6.50 3.42 12.89
N GLU A 28 -7.19 3.69 14.00
CA GLU A 28 -7.08 2.92 15.24
C GLU A 28 -7.49 1.44 15.07
N SER A 29 -8.47 1.16 14.20
CA SER A 29 -8.87 -0.21 13.89
C SER A 29 -7.83 -0.89 13.01
N ALA A 30 -7.31 -0.18 12.01
CA ALA A 30 -6.21 -0.66 11.17
C ALA A 30 -4.96 -0.98 11.99
N GLU A 31 -4.57 -0.12 12.93
CA GLU A 31 -3.46 -0.36 13.86
C GLU A 31 -3.69 -1.61 14.72
N ARG A 32 -4.93 -1.85 15.17
CA ARG A 32 -5.27 -3.07 15.92
C ARG A 32 -5.15 -4.33 15.07
N ILE A 33 -5.61 -4.29 13.81
CA ILE A 33 -5.47 -5.40 12.85
C ILE A 33 -3.99 -5.70 12.63
N LEU A 34 -3.20 -4.68 12.29
CA LEU A 34 -1.75 -4.80 12.06
C LEU A 34 -1.01 -5.33 13.29
N LYS A 35 -1.40 -4.90 14.49
CA LYS A 35 -0.80 -5.37 15.74
C LYS A 35 -1.13 -6.82 16.06
N ARG A 36 -2.37 -7.25 15.80
CA ARG A 36 -2.83 -8.62 16.04
C ARG A 36 -2.35 -9.60 14.98
N LYS A 37 -2.09 -9.08 13.77
CA LYS A 37 -1.68 -9.85 12.60
C LYS A 37 -2.69 -10.95 12.26
N ASP A 38 -3.97 -10.64 12.45
CA ASP A 38 -5.05 -11.58 12.15
C ASP A 38 -5.24 -11.67 10.64
N THR A 39 -4.91 -12.82 10.07
CA THR A 39 -5.01 -13.08 8.63
C THR A 39 -6.43 -12.92 8.10
N ASN A 40 -7.46 -13.10 8.94
CA ASN A 40 -8.84 -12.89 8.54
C ASN A 40 -9.23 -11.41 8.48
N GLU A 41 -8.41 -10.50 9.01
CA GLU A 41 -8.72 -9.07 9.07
C GLU A 41 -7.76 -8.21 8.25
N ILE A 42 -6.57 -8.70 7.88
CA ILE A 42 -5.57 -7.92 7.12
C ILE A 42 -6.14 -7.38 5.81
N HIS A 43 -6.94 -8.16 5.08
CA HIS A 43 -7.59 -7.69 3.86
C HIS A 43 -8.46 -6.43 4.08
N GLN A 44 -9.01 -6.21 5.28
CA GLN A 44 -9.82 -5.03 5.59
C GLN A 44 -9.01 -3.73 5.56
N LEU A 45 -7.68 -3.80 5.59
CA LEU A 45 -6.81 -2.63 5.47
C LEU A 45 -6.97 -1.91 4.12
N MET A 46 -7.56 -2.56 3.10
CA MET A 46 -7.96 -1.91 1.85
C MET A 46 -9.04 -0.83 2.05
N TYR A 47 -9.74 -0.84 3.18
CA TYR A 47 -10.78 0.13 3.53
C TYR A 47 -10.26 1.27 4.42
N VAL A 48 -8.96 1.34 4.67
CA VAL A 48 -8.35 2.48 5.37
C VAL A 48 -8.39 3.70 4.46
N PRO A 49 -8.84 4.86 4.95
CA PRO A 49 -8.82 6.08 4.18
C PRO A 49 -7.37 6.56 4.06
N ILE A 50 -6.89 6.67 2.82
CA ILE A 50 -5.61 7.28 2.50
C ILE A 50 -5.93 8.59 1.82
N GLU A 51 -5.83 9.70 2.55
CA GLU A 51 -6.21 11.04 2.10
C GLU A 51 -5.00 11.90 1.70
N ASN A 52 -3.82 11.52 2.18
CA ASN A 52 -2.57 12.22 1.94
C ASN A 52 -1.36 11.26 1.94
N TYR A 53 -0.18 11.81 1.66
CA TYR A 53 1.07 11.07 1.64
C TYR A 53 1.45 10.49 3.01
N ASP A 54 1.15 11.18 4.11
CA ASP A 54 1.49 10.70 5.46
C ASP A 54 0.66 9.48 5.85
N ASP A 55 -0.61 9.39 5.40
CA ASP A 55 -1.44 8.20 5.59
C ASP A 55 -0.86 7.01 4.84
N LEU A 56 -0.49 7.21 3.56
CA LEU A 56 0.15 6.16 2.75
C LEU A 56 1.47 5.73 3.40
N LYS A 57 2.30 6.69 3.79
CA LYS A 57 3.58 6.43 4.45
C LYS A 57 3.40 5.63 5.73
N TRP A 58 2.44 6.01 6.58
CA TRP A 58 2.13 5.27 7.79
C TRP A 58 1.76 3.81 7.47
N LEU A 59 0.90 3.57 6.47
CA LEU A 59 0.51 2.21 6.08
C LEU A 59 1.72 1.39 5.61
N ILE A 60 2.52 1.95 4.70
CA ILE A 60 3.70 1.27 4.14
C ILE A 60 4.74 0.99 5.22
N GLN A 61 5.02 1.94 6.10
CA GLN A 61 5.94 1.72 7.22
C GLN A 61 5.43 0.65 8.19
N SER A 62 4.13 0.62 8.47
CA SER A 62 3.54 -0.39 9.35
C SER A 62 3.64 -1.79 8.75
N ILE A 63 3.36 -1.94 7.45
CA ILE A 63 3.50 -3.21 6.74
C ILE A 63 4.97 -3.64 6.71
N HIS A 64 5.88 -2.71 6.38
CA HIS A 64 7.32 -2.97 6.34
C HIS A 64 7.82 -3.54 7.66
N GLN A 65 7.54 -2.87 8.78
CA GLN A 65 7.95 -3.35 10.11
C GLN A 65 7.48 -4.77 10.41
N ILE A 66 6.25 -5.12 9.99
CA ILE A 66 5.74 -6.48 10.20
C ILE A 66 6.49 -7.47 9.32
N ILE A 67 6.64 -7.20 8.03
CA ILE A 67 7.33 -8.10 7.08
C ILE A 67 8.77 -8.38 7.52
N MET A 68 9.49 -7.39 8.06
CA MET A 68 10.89 -7.57 8.50
C MET A 68 11.05 -8.56 9.66
N ASP A 69 10.05 -8.64 10.55
CA ASP A 69 10.14 -9.41 11.80
C ASP A 69 9.27 -10.68 11.80
N GLU A 70 8.42 -10.87 10.79
CA GLU A 70 7.44 -11.97 10.76
C GLU A 70 8.06 -13.33 10.40
N LYS A 71 7.52 -14.38 11.01
CA LYS A 71 7.91 -15.78 10.81
C LYS A 71 6.76 -16.64 10.30
N ASP A 72 5.52 -16.16 10.41
CA ASP A 72 4.34 -16.82 9.87
C ASP A 72 4.13 -16.44 8.40
N VAL A 73 4.31 -17.43 7.51
CA VAL A 73 4.12 -17.26 6.07
C VAL A 73 2.71 -16.82 5.70
N HIS A 74 1.68 -17.20 6.48
CA HIS A 74 0.30 -16.83 6.18
C HIS A 74 0.06 -15.33 6.40
N VAL A 75 0.65 -14.76 7.45
CA VAL A 75 0.61 -13.31 7.68
C VAL A 75 1.34 -12.57 6.55
N VAL A 76 2.50 -13.08 6.16
CA VAL A 76 3.30 -12.48 5.08
C VAL A 76 2.58 -12.52 3.74
N LEU A 77 1.90 -13.63 3.43
CA LEU A 77 1.06 -13.77 2.23
C LEU A 77 -0.06 -12.74 2.20
N GLU A 78 -0.82 -12.58 3.28
CA GLU A 78 -1.91 -11.58 3.36
C GLU A 78 -1.39 -10.15 3.19
N LEU A 79 -0.21 -9.85 3.72
CA LEU A 79 0.44 -8.54 3.53
C LEU A 79 0.93 -8.35 2.09
N ALA A 80 1.47 -9.39 1.46
CA ALA A 80 1.85 -9.36 0.05
C ALA A 80 0.63 -9.15 -0.86
N ASP A 81 -0.48 -9.82 -0.57
CA ASP A 81 -1.75 -9.63 -1.27
C ASP A 81 -2.29 -8.22 -1.09
N LEU A 82 -2.25 -7.66 0.12
CA LEU A 82 -2.60 -6.26 0.36
C LEU A 82 -1.72 -5.31 -0.48
N LEU A 83 -0.42 -5.59 -0.58
CA LEU A 83 0.48 -4.81 -1.43
C LEU A 83 0.08 -4.90 -2.91
N TYR A 84 -0.20 -6.10 -3.40
CA TYR A 84 -0.49 -6.37 -4.80
C TYR A 84 -1.88 -5.92 -5.26
N PHE A 85 -2.93 -6.16 -4.48
CA PHE A 85 -4.32 -5.87 -4.86
C PHE A 85 -4.77 -4.45 -4.53
N PHE A 86 -4.12 -3.80 -3.56
CA PHE A 86 -4.51 -2.46 -3.12
C PHE A 86 -3.38 -1.44 -3.29
N VAL A 87 -2.25 -1.61 -2.61
CA VAL A 87 -1.24 -0.55 -2.56
C VAL A 87 -0.67 -0.22 -3.94
N VAL A 88 -0.22 -1.24 -4.70
CA VAL A 88 0.41 -1.04 -6.01
C VAL A 88 -0.57 -0.52 -7.06
N PRO A 89 -1.80 -1.05 -7.22
CA PRO A 89 -2.75 -0.54 -8.21
C PRO A 89 -3.07 0.94 -8.04
N PHE A 90 -3.20 1.42 -6.79
CA PHE A 90 -3.63 2.78 -6.50
C PHE A 90 -2.47 3.76 -6.33
N TYR A 91 -1.32 3.33 -5.82
CA TYR A 91 -0.24 4.24 -5.38
C TYR A 91 1.12 3.99 -6.04
N LYS A 92 1.21 3.17 -7.09
CA LYS A 92 2.49 2.87 -7.75
C LYS A 92 3.30 4.06 -8.24
N LYS A 93 2.69 5.21 -8.52
CA LYS A 93 3.46 6.40 -8.93
C LYS A 93 4.20 6.98 -7.73
N GLU A 94 3.51 7.07 -6.61
CA GLU A 94 4.01 7.56 -5.32
C GLU A 94 5.07 6.63 -4.75
N LEU A 95 4.90 5.31 -4.93
CA LEU A 95 5.89 4.29 -4.52
C LEU A 95 7.19 4.36 -5.33
N VAL A 96 7.13 4.80 -6.59
CA VAL A 96 8.28 4.86 -7.51
C VAL A 96 8.95 6.24 -7.54
N SER A 97 8.21 7.31 -7.25
CA SER A 97 8.76 8.67 -7.22
C SER A 97 9.76 8.82 -6.06
N ARG A 98 11.03 8.53 -6.35
CA ARG A 98 12.23 8.56 -5.49
C ARG A 98 12.03 9.20 -4.12
N GLY A 99 12.24 8.39 -3.09
CA GLY A 99 12.10 8.81 -1.70
C GLY A 99 12.00 7.61 -0.77
N GLU A 100 11.49 7.85 0.42
CA GLU A 100 11.37 6.85 1.49
C GLU A 100 10.46 5.67 1.13
N LEU A 101 9.33 5.92 0.45
CA LEU A 101 8.40 4.82 0.07
C LEU A 101 9.02 3.86 -0.92
N SER A 102 9.84 4.36 -1.86
CA SER A 102 10.56 3.51 -2.82
C SER A 102 11.56 2.61 -2.10
N TYR A 103 12.29 3.16 -1.11
CA TYR A 103 13.20 2.37 -0.29
C TYR A 103 12.45 1.29 0.50
N LEU A 104 11.39 1.64 1.21
CA LEU A 104 10.60 0.70 2.00
C LEU A 104 9.99 -0.41 1.13
N MET A 105 9.47 -0.05 -0.04
CA MET A 105 8.90 -1.02 -0.98
C MET A 105 9.97 -2.00 -1.49
N ASN A 106 11.14 -1.50 -1.90
CA ASN A 106 12.23 -2.36 -2.36
C ASN A 106 12.74 -3.29 -1.25
N ASP A 107 12.83 -2.79 -0.02
CA ASP A 107 13.26 -3.58 1.15
C ASP A 107 12.24 -4.69 1.47
N MET A 108 10.93 -4.36 1.47
CA MET A 108 9.88 -5.38 1.62
C MET A 108 9.96 -6.42 0.52
N LEU A 109 10.05 -6.02 -0.75
CA LEU A 109 10.11 -6.96 -1.88
C LEU A 109 11.35 -7.85 -1.81
N PHE A 110 12.49 -7.32 -1.37
CA PHE A 110 13.69 -8.11 -1.15
C PHE A 110 13.47 -9.17 -0.06
N ILE A 111 12.91 -8.80 1.09
CA ILE A 111 12.62 -9.75 2.16
C ILE A 111 11.59 -10.79 1.72
N LEU A 112 10.52 -10.38 1.02
CA LEU A 112 9.51 -11.30 0.49
C LEU A 112 10.12 -12.31 -0.48
N ASP A 113 11.06 -11.90 -1.34
CA ASP A 113 11.78 -12.77 -2.29
C ASP A 113 12.68 -13.82 -1.60
N LEU A 114 13.10 -13.56 -0.36
CA LEU A 114 13.87 -14.54 0.43
C LEU A 114 13.00 -15.69 0.97
N TRP A 115 11.67 -15.57 0.93
CA TRP A 115 10.78 -16.65 1.30
C TRP A 115 10.76 -17.73 0.23
N THR A 116 10.90 -19.00 0.62
CA THR A 116 10.87 -20.14 -0.31
C THR A 116 9.46 -20.57 -0.72
N ASN A 117 8.46 -19.72 -0.52
CA ASN A 117 7.06 -19.97 -0.85
C ASN A 117 6.77 -19.49 -2.28
N GLN A 118 6.21 -20.38 -3.11
CA GLN A 118 5.97 -20.11 -4.53
C GLN A 118 4.96 -18.98 -4.76
N ASP A 119 3.89 -18.93 -3.97
CA ASP A 119 2.84 -17.92 -4.12
C ASP A 119 3.40 -16.51 -3.82
N LEU A 120 4.25 -16.39 -2.79
CA LEU A 120 4.96 -15.13 -2.49
C LEU A 120 5.87 -14.70 -3.63
N ILE A 121 6.64 -15.63 -4.21
CA ILE A 121 7.54 -15.33 -5.34
C ILE A 121 6.73 -14.78 -6.53
N GLU A 122 5.60 -15.41 -6.86
CA GLU A 122 4.74 -14.96 -7.96
C GLU A 122 4.14 -13.57 -7.70
N ILE A 123 3.73 -13.27 -6.47
CA ILE A 123 3.23 -11.95 -6.08
C ILE A 123 4.35 -10.91 -6.19
N VAL A 124 5.54 -11.21 -5.67
CA VAL A 124 6.71 -10.30 -5.73
C VAL A 124 7.07 -9.98 -7.18
N ASP A 125 7.15 -10.99 -8.04
CA ASP A 125 7.44 -10.80 -9.47
C ASP A 125 6.40 -9.91 -10.14
N ALA A 126 5.12 -10.11 -9.84
CA ALA A 126 4.03 -9.30 -10.38
C ALA A 126 4.09 -7.84 -9.90
N ILE A 127 4.38 -7.61 -8.61
CA ILE A 127 4.59 -6.26 -8.06
C ILE A 127 5.78 -5.59 -8.74
N GLN A 128 6.94 -6.26 -8.78
CA GLN A 128 8.14 -5.72 -9.40
C GLN A 128 7.91 -5.35 -10.87
N PHE A 129 7.18 -6.18 -11.62
CA PHE A 129 6.82 -5.91 -13.00
C PHE A 129 6.01 -4.61 -13.13
N GLU A 130 4.98 -4.41 -12.30
CA GLU A 130 4.16 -3.20 -12.32
C GLU A 130 4.95 -1.93 -11.95
N LEU A 131 5.81 -2.00 -10.93
CA LEU A 131 6.65 -0.87 -10.53
C LEU A 131 7.66 -0.49 -11.62
N LYS A 132 8.37 -1.48 -12.21
CA LYS A 132 9.28 -1.27 -13.35
C LYS A 132 8.56 -0.66 -14.56
N ARG A 133 7.29 -1.01 -14.78
CA ARG A 133 6.47 -0.43 -15.87
C ARG A 133 6.21 1.06 -15.66
N VAL A 134 6.09 1.51 -14.42
CA VAL A 134 5.93 2.94 -14.09
C VAL A 134 7.25 3.69 -14.29
N GLU A 135 8.37 3.14 -13.81
CA GLU A 135 9.70 3.74 -13.99
C GLU A 135 10.03 4.02 -15.46
N ARG A 136 9.75 3.04 -16.34
CA ARG A 136 9.99 3.17 -17.78
C ARG A 136 9.09 4.17 -18.50
N LYS A 137 7.94 4.53 -17.92
CA LYS A 137 7.01 5.51 -18.49
C LYS A 137 7.27 6.94 -17.99
N GLY A 138 8.08 7.08 -16.93
CA GLY A 138 8.50 8.37 -16.36
C GLY A 138 9.88 8.85 -16.83
N LEU A 139 10.57 8.05 -17.66
CA LEU A 139 11.79 8.38 -18.41
C LEU A 139 11.43 8.61 -19.88
#